data_AF-G5QMS7-F1
#
_entry.id   AF-G5QMS7-F1
#
_cell.length_a   1.000
_cell.length_b   1.000
_cell.length_c   1.000
_cell.angle_alpha   90.00
_cell.angle_beta   90.00
_cell.angle_gamma   90.00
#
_symmetry.space_group_name_H-M   'P 1'
#
loop_
_entity.id
_entity.type
_entity.pdbx_description
1 polymer ?
#
loop_
_entity_poly.entity_id
_entity_poly.type
_entity_poly.pdbx_seq_one_letter_code
_entity_poly.pdbx_strand_id
1 'polypeptide(L)' 'IAVETRPHFCCLVPEKRQEVTTEGGLDVAGQRDKMRDACARLAAAGIQVSLFIDADETQINAAAEVG' A
#
# COMPACT_ATOMS: atom_id res chain seq x y z
N ILE A 1 13.32 -5.32 6.03
CA ILE A 1 13.39 -3.85 6.07
C ILE A 1 12.21 -3.25 6.84
N ALA A 2 11.04 -2.91 6.26
CA ALA A 2 10.00 -2.17 7.00
C ALA A 2 9.60 -2.78 8.37
N VAL A 3 9.30 -4.09 8.42
CA VAL A 3 8.99 -4.82 9.66
C VAL A 3 10.14 -4.83 10.67
N GLU A 4 11.38 -4.82 10.20
CA GLU A 4 12.58 -4.83 11.04
C GLU A 4 12.87 -3.42 11.60
N THR A 5 12.73 -2.40 10.75
CA THR A 5 12.91 -0.97 11.10
C THR A 5 11.80 -0.44 12.01
N ARG A 6 10.58 -1.02 11.93
CA ARG A 6 9.39 -0.63 12.72
C ARG A 6 9.13 0.89 12.72
N PRO A 7 9.00 1.53 11.53
CA PRO A 7 8.65 2.93 11.48
C PRO A 7 7.24 3.16 12.03
N HIS A 8 6.93 4.39 12.45
CA HIS A 8 5.58 4.73 12.88
C HIS A 8 4.58 4.65 11.71
N PHE A 9 4.97 5.14 10.54
CA PHE A 9 4.18 5.10 9.31
C PHE A 9 4.93 4.40 8.17
N CYS A 10 4.19 3.73 7.29
CA CYS A 10 4.70 3.18 6.03
C CYS A 10 3.70 3.45 4.90
N CYS A 11 4.12 4.20 3.88
CA CYS A 11 3.32 4.44 2.68
C CYS A 11 3.74 3.46 1.58
N LEU A 12 2.80 2.64 1.11
CA LEU A 12 3.01 1.76 -0.04
C LEU A 12 2.77 2.55 -1.33
N VAL A 13 3.70 2.44 -2.27
CA VAL A 13 3.67 3.11 -3.57
C VAL A 13 3.88 2.09 -4.68
N PRO A 14 3.40 2.32 -5.92
CA PRO A 14 3.77 1.48 -7.04
C PRO A 14 5.24 1.71 -7.41
N GLU A 15 5.94 0.65 -7.83
CA GLU A 15 7.31 0.75 -8.35
C GLU A 15 7.41 -0.04 -9.64
N LYS A 16 7.83 0.62 -10.73
CA LYS A 16 8.43 -0.07 -11.89
C LYS A 16 9.93 0.18 -11.91
N ARG A 17 10.69 -0.87 -12.20
CA ARG A 17 12.17 -0.87 -12.20
C ARG A 17 12.83 0.17 -13.14
N GLN A 18 12.06 0.75 -14.07
CA GLN A 18 12.51 1.71 -15.07
C GLN A 18 11.87 3.10 -14.92
N GLU A 19 10.96 3.30 -13.96
CA GLU A 19 10.31 4.60 -13.75
C GLU A 19 11.20 5.56 -12.97
N VAL A 20 11.28 6.81 -13.43
CA VAL A 20 12.00 7.92 -12.77
C VAL A 20 11.10 8.61 -11.72
N THR A 21 9.78 8.57 -11.91
CA THR A 21 8.74 9.08 -11.00
C THR A 21 7.52 8.14 -11.05
N THR A 22 6.75 8.04 -9.97
CA THR A 22 5.46 7.31 -9.98
C THR A 22 4.47 8.02 -10.90
N GLU A 23 4.07 7.35 -11.99
CA GLU A 23 3.12 7.91 -12.97
C GLU A 23 1.64 7.80 -12.52
N GLY A 24 1.36 7.04 -11.45
CA GLY A 24 0.01 6.88 -10.89
C GLY A 24 0.01 6.22 -9.51
N GLY A 25 -1.18 5.96 -8.97
CA GLY A 25 -1.39 5.26 -7.71
C GLY A 25 -1.23 3.74 -7.78
N LEU A 26 -1.24 3.09 -6.62
CA LEU A 26 -1.36 1.65 -6.50
C LEU A 26 -2.71 1.18 -7.07
N ASP A 27 -2.67 0.14 -7.90
CA ASP A 27 -3.87 -0.62 -8.24
C ASP A 27 -4.19 -1.62 -7.11
N VAL A 28 -4.92 -1.14 -6.10
CA VAL A 28 -5.38 -1.92 -4.95
C VAL A 28 -6.53 -2.84 -5.36
N ALA A 29 -7.45 -2.34 -6.18
CA ALA A 29 -8.60 -3.13 -6.65
C ALA A 29 -8.16 -4.38 -7.43
N GLY A 30 -7.14 -4.28 -8.28
CA GLY A 30 -6.56 -5.42 -9.00
C GLY A 30 -5.66 -6.33 -8.17
N GLN A 31 -5.25 -5.93 -6.96
CA GLN A 31 -4.27 -6.64 -6.12
C GLN A 31 -4.73 -6.82 -4.66
N ARG A 32 -6.03 -6.96 -4.42
CA ARG A 32 -6.62 -6.98 -3.06
C ARG A 32 -5.94 -7.95 -2.09
N ASP A 33 -5.74 -9.21 -2.49
CA ASP A 33 -5.13 -10.22 -1.60
C ASP A 33 -3.70 -9.85 -1.22
N LYS A 34 -2.90 -9.42 -2.20
CA LYS A 34 -1.52 -8.97 -1.98
C LYS A 34 -1.46 -7.74 -1.07
N MET A 35 -2.37 -6.78 -1.26
CA MET A 35 -2.43 -5.58 -0.41
C MET A 35 -2.88 -5.91 1.00
N ARG A 36 -3.85 -6.81 1.16
CA ARG A 36 -4.32 -7.31 2.46
C ARG A 36 -3.19 -7.98 3.24
N ASP A 37 -2.45 -8.87 2.59
CA ASP A 37 -1.31 -9.55 3.22
C ASP A 37 -0.21 -8.56 3.63
N ALA A 38 0.08 -7.57 2.79
CA ALA A 38 1.06 -6.52 3.09
C ALA A 38 0.62 -5.65 4.28
N CYS A 39 -0.64 -5.18 4.28
CA CYS A 39 -1.19 -4.36 5.35
C CYS A 39 -1.22 -5.14 6.67
N ALA A 40 -1.68 -6.40 6.65
CA ALA A 40 -1.70 -7.26 7.83
C ALA A 40 -0.31 -7.49 8.42
N ARG A 41 0.69 -7.75 7.57
CA ARG A 41 2.08 -7.96 8.01
C ARG A 41 2.69 -6.71 8.65
N LEU A 42 2.43 -5.53 8.10
CA LEU A 42 2.92 -4.25 8.64
C LEU A 42 2.18 -3.87 9.92
N ALA A 43 0.86 -4.01 9.95
CA ALA A 43 0.03 -3.76 11.12
C ALA A 43 0.41 -4.68 12.30
N ALA A 44 0.69 -5.95 12.04
CA ALA A 44 1.19 -6.90 13.06
C ALA A 44 2.54 -6.48 13.67
N ALA A 45 3.32 -5.65 12.97
CA ALA A 45 4.56 -5.06 13.47
C ALA A 45 4.35 -3.69 14.18
N GLY A 46 3.11 -3.24 14.34
CA GLY A 46 2.75 -1.96 14.97
C GLY A 46 2.91 -0.74 14.05
N ILE A 47 2.97 -0.95 12.73
CA ILE A 47 3.19 0.11 11.73
C ILE A 47 1.85 0.60 11.20
N GLN A 48 1.63 1.92 11.16
CA GLN A 48 0.47 2.50 10.49
C GLN A 48 0.69 2.55 8.98
N VAL A 49 -0.19 1.89 8.22
CA VAL A 49 -0.05 1.73 6.77
C VAL A 49 -0.86 2.80 6.05
N SER A 50 -0.28 3.38 5.00
CA SER A 50 -0.94 4.26 4.04
C SER A 50 -0.77 3.67 2.64
N LEU A 51 -1.81 3.75 1.81
CA LEU A 51 -1.76 3.32 0.42
C LEU A 51 -1.77 4.56 -0.48
N PHE A 52 -0.75 4.73 -1.31
CA PHE A 52 -0.72 5.79 -2.31
C PHE A 52 -1.60 5.38 -3.50
N ILE A 53 -2.80 5.94 -3.59
CA ILE A 53 -3.81 5.61 -4.61
C ILE A 53 -4.23 6.87 -5.37
N ASP A 54 -4.79 6.67 -6.57
CA ASP A 54 -5.41 7.75 -7.32
C ASP A 54 -6.74 8.17 -6.68
N ALA A 55 -7.22 9.37 -7.04
CA ALA A 55 -8.52 9.89 -6.63
C ALA A 55 -9.67 9.19 -7.40
N ASP A 56 -9.80 7.89 -7.19
CA ASP A 56 -10.76 7.00 -7.81
C ASP A 56 -11.55 6.22 -6.75
N GLU A 57 -12.88 6.21 -6.87
CA GLU A 57 -13.75 5.57 -5.88
C GLU A 57 -13.49 4.07 -5.76
N THR A 58 -13.14 3.38 -6.85
CA THR A 58 -12.85 1.95 -6.83
C THR A 58 -11.60 1.68 -6.01
N GLN A 59 -10.55 2.49 -6.20
CA GLN A 59 -9.31 2.37 -5.43
C GLN A 59 -9.49 2.77 -3.96
N ILE A 60 -10.28 3.81 -3.67
CA ILE A 60 -10.57 4.24 -2.29
C ILE A 60 -11.33 3.16 -1.52
N ASN A 61 -12.37 2.57 -2.12
CA ASN A 61 -13.13 1.51 -1.50
C ASN A 61 -12.27 0.25 -1.32
N ALA A 62 -11.47 -0.13 -2.32
CA ALA A 62 -10.55 -1.25 -2.22
C ALA A 62 -9.49 -1.04 -1.13
N ALA A 63 -8.98 0.18 -0.96
CA ALA A 63 -8.05 0.52 0.12
C ALA A 63 -8.67 0.32 1.51
N ALA A 64 -9.93 0.75 1.70
CA ALA A 64 -10.65 0.51 2.95
C ALA A 64 -10.94 -0.99 3.21
N GLU A 65 -11.12 -1.79 2.15
CA GLU A 65 -11.39 -3.24 2.27
C GLU A 65 -10.15 -4.05 2.69
N VAL A 66 -8.94 -3.60 2.39
CA VAL A 66 -7.70 -4.39 2.57
C VAL A 66 -6.99 -4.16 3.90
N GLY A 67 -7.34 -3.13 4.67
CA GLY A 67 -6.87 -2.96 6.04
C GLY A 67 -6.59 -1.52 6.44
#